data_AF-A0A7Z1HN97-F1
#
_entry.id   AF-A0A7Z1HN97-F1
#
_cell.length_a   1.000
_cell.length_b   1.000
_cell.length_c   1.000
_cell.angle_alpha   90.00
_cell.angle_beta   90.00
_cell.angle_gamma   90.00
#
_symmetry.space_group_name_H-M   'P 1'
#
loop_
_entity.id
_entity.type
_entity.pdbx_description
1 polymer ?
#
loop_
_entity_poly.entity_id
_entity_poly.type
_entity_poly.pdbx_seq_one_letter_code
_entity_poly.pdbx_strand_id
1 'polypeptide(L)'
;DKVVIAIDAGHGGQDPGAIGPGGTREKNVTIAIARKLRTLLNNDPMFKGVLTRDGDYFISVMGRSDVARKQNANFLVSIHA
;
A
#
# COMPACT_ATOMS: atom_id res chain seq x y z
N ASP A 1 -1.40 -15.27 -17.52
CA ASP A 1 -1.06 -14.96 -16.12
C ASP A 1 -1.59 -13.61 -15.71
N LYS A 2 -1.89 -13.42 -14.42
CA LYS A 2 -2.32 -12.12 -13.89
C LYS A 2 -1.13 -11.17 -13.70
N VAL A 3 -1.31 -9.89 -13.98
CA VAL A 3 -0.35 -8.84 -13.60
C VAL A 3 -0.48 -8.57 -12.10
N VAL A 4 0.59 -8.79 -11.35
CA VAL A 4 0.65 -8.58 -9.90
C VAL A 4 1.14 -7.18 -9.59
N ILE A 5 0.33 -6.42 -8.87
CA ILE A 5 0.64 -5.05 -8.43
C ILE A 5 0.84 -5.06 -6.91
N ALA A 6 2.06 -4.77 -6.46
CA ALA A 6 2.30 -4.44 -5.06
C ALA A 6 1.87 -3.00 -4.80
N ILE A 7 0.96 -2.82 -3.86
CA ILE A 7 0.40 -1.53 -3.47
C ILE A 7 0.99 -1.19 -2.12
N ASP A 8 1.82 -0.15 -2.12
CA ASP A 8 2.49 0.32 -0.94
C ASP A 8 1.72 1.45 -0.27
N ALA A 9 1.12 1.16 0.89
CA ALA A 9 0.48 2.18 1.71
C ALA A 9 1.54 2.93 2.52
N GLY A 10 1.83 4.19 2.15
CA GLY A 10 2.78 5.08 2.82
C GLY A 10 2.64 5.08 4.34
N HIS A 11 3.76 5.24 5.05
CA HIS A 11 3.81 5.35 6.52
C HIS A 11 3.25 4.12 7.26
N GLY A 12 2.81 4.27 8.52
CA GLY A 12 2.20 3.22 9.34
C GLY A 12 2.82 3.08 10.73
N GLY A 13 2.02 2.65 11.71
CA GLY A 13 2.45 2.47 13.08
C GLY A 13 2.88 3.80 13.72
N GLN A 14 4.12 3.83 14.22
CA GLN A 14 4.72 5.02 14.85
C GLN A 14 4.99 6.17 13.88
N ASP A 15 5.00 5.89 12.57
CA ASP A 15 5.16 6.90 11.53
C ASP A 15 3.76 7.35 11.05
N PRO A 16 3.28 8.54 11.43
CA PRO A 16 1.98 9.04 11.00
C PRO A 16 1.97 9.56 9.55
N GLY A 17 3.15 9.82 8.97
CA GLY A 17 3.32 10.69 7.82
C GLY A 17 2.91 12.14 8.11
N ALA A 18 2.50 12.87 7.08
CA ALA A 18 1.99 14.22 7.23
C ALA A 18 0.75 14.26 8.15
N ILE A 19 0.62 15.35 8.92
CA ILE A 19 -0.55 15.64 9.76
C ILE A 19 -1.22 16.90 9.22
N GLY A 20 -2.44 16.75 8.71
CA GLY A 20 -3.23 17.86 8.18
C GLY A 20 -3.79 18.77 9.29
N PRO A 21 -4.31 19.96 8.94
CA PRO A 21 -4.78 20.96 9.92
C PRO A 21 -5.83 20.45 10.92
N GLY A 22 -6.68 19.49 10.50
CA GLY A 22 -7.69 18.86 11.34
C GLY A 22 -7.22 17.59 12.06
N GLY A 23 -5.91 17.32 12.12
CA GLY A 23 -5.35 16.12 12.74
C GLY A 23 -5.44 14.85 11.89
N THR A 24 -5.82 14.97 10.61
CA THR A 24 -5.81 13.84 9.66
C THR A 24 -4.38 13.36 9.48
N ARG A 25 -4.15 12.05 9.63
CA ARG A 25 -2.83 11.44 9.49
C ARG A 25 -2.73 10.75 8.14
N GLU A 26 -1.69 11.06 7.38
CA GLU A 26 -1.42 10.49 6.05
C GLU A 26 -1.53 8.96 6.06
N LYS A 27 -0.95 8.29 7.06
CA LYS A 27 -1.01 6.81 7.18
C LYS A 27 -2.41 6.20 7.13
N ASN A 28 -3.43 6.95 7.58
CA ASN A 28 -4.83 6.52 7.58
C ASN A 28 -5.46 6.71 6.20
N VAL A 29 -5.07 7.78 5.50
CA VAL A 29 -5.52 8.08 4.15
C VAL A 29 -4.92 7.08 3.16
N THR A 30 -3.60 6.85 3.23
CA THR A 30 -2.89 5.97 2.30
C THR A 30 -3.39 4.53 2.36
N ILE A 31 -3.65 3.98 3.56
CA ILE A 31 -4.18 2.61 3.69
C ILE A 31 -5.62 2.48 3.20
N ALA A 32 -6.44 3.51 3.38
CA ALA A 32 -7.81 3.52 2.88
C ALA A 32 -7.82 3.49 1.34
N ILE A 33 -6.99 4.32 0.69
CA ILE A 33 -6.84 4.34 -0.76
C ILE A 33 -6.25 3.02 -1.27
N ALA A 34 -5.21 2.50 -0.61
CA ALA A 34 -4.55 1.25 -1.00
C ALA A 34 -5.52 0.05 -0.99
N ARG A 35 -6.37 -0.05 0.04
CA ARG A 35 -7.41 -1.10 0.12
C ARG A 35 -8.44 -0.96 -1.00
N LYS A 36 -8.87 0.27 -1.31
CA LYS A 36 -9.80 0.53 -2.42
C LYS A 36 -9.17 0.13 -3.75
N LEU A 37 -7.91 0.48 -3.99
CA LEU A 37 -7.18 0.08 -5.19
C LEU A 37 -7.04 -1.45 -5.29
N ARG A 38 -6.73 -2.15 -4.19
CA ARG A 38 -6.67 -3.62 -4.16
C ARG A 38 -8.00 -4.23 -4.59
N THR A 39 -9.12 -3.73 -4.07
CA THR A 39 -10.46 -4.22 -4.44
C THR A 39 -10.72 -4.01 -5.94
N LEU A 40 -10.41 -2.83 -6.48
CA LEU A 40 -10.58 -2.55 -7.91
C LEU A 40 -9.73 -3.48 -8.78
N LEU A 41 -8.45 -3.67 -8.45
CA LEU A 41 -7.57 -4.57 -9.18
C LEU A 41 -8.05 -6.03 -9.10
N ASN A 42 -8.51 -6.48 -7.94
CA ASN A 42 -8.96 -7.87 -7.78
C ASN A 42 -10.31 -8.16 -8.46
N ASN A 43 -11.09 -7.12 -8.81
CA ASN A 43 -12.32 -7.25 -9.58
C ASN A 43 -12.07 -7.39 -11.09
N ASP A 44 -10.85 -7.12 -11.57
CA ASP A 44 -10.46 -7.33 -12.95
C ASP A 44 -9.72 -8.69 -13.07
N PRO A 45 -10.13 -9.60 -13.97
CA PRO A 45 -9.48 -10.90 -14.13
C PRO A 45 -8.01 -10.82 -14.56
N MET A 46 -7.56 -9.70 -15.13
CA MET A 46 -6.18 -9.49 -15.57
C MET A 46 -5.22 -9.15 -14.41
N PHE A 47 -5.73 -8.71 -13.26
CA PHE A 47 -4.89 -8.16 -12.18
C PHE A 47 -5.00 -8.92 -10.85
N LYS A 48 -3.96 -8.74 -10.02
CA LYS A 48 -3.91 -9.14 -8.61
C LYS A 48 -3.23 -8.04 -7.80
N GLY A 49 -3.94 -7.42 -6.86
CA GLY A 49 -3.38 -6.46 -5.91
C GLY A 49 -2.88 -7.13 -4.64
N VAL A 50 -1.65 -6.81 -4.21
CA VAL A 50 -1.06 -7.24 -2.93
C VAL A 50 -0.61 -6.02 -2.14
N LEU A 51 -0.92 -5.94 -0.83
CA LEU A 51 -0.55 -4.78 -0.02
C LEU A 51 0.80 -5.00 0.67
N THR A 52 1.62 -3.95 0.79
CA THR A 52 2.83 -4.00 1.65
C THR A 52 2.46 -4.00 3.14
N ARG A 53 1.33 -3.40 3.50
CA ARG A 53 0.68 -3.51 4.80
C ARG A 53 -0.84 -3.50 4.67
N ASP A 54 -1.53 -4.29 5.49
CA ASP A 54 -3.00 -4.28 5.60
C ASP A 54 -3.47 -3.90 7.02
N GLY A 55 -2.58 -3.27 7.79
CA GLY A 55 -2.83 -2.80 9.14
C GLY A 55 -2.04 -1.53 9.47
N ASP A 56 -2.21 -1.05 10.69
CA ASP A 56 -1.48 0.12 11.21
C ASP A 56 -0.20 -0.32 11.94
N TYR A 57 0.79 -0.72 11.16
CA TYR A 57 2.12 -1.03 11.65
C TYR A 57 3.18 -0.42 10.74
N PHE A 58 4.34 -0.17 11.31
CA PHE A 58 5.48 0.38 10.57
C PHE A 58 6.08 -0.69 9.65
N ILE A 59 6.42 -0.30 8.43
CA ILE A 59 7.24 -1.07 7.51
C ILE A 59 8.35 -0.18 6.97
N SER A 60 9.59 -0.65 7.05
CA SER A 60 10.75 0.08 6.55
C SER A 60 10.69 0.24 5.02
N VAL A 61 11.36 1.26 4.49
CA VAL A 61 11.43 1.49 3.03
C VAL A 61 11.93 0.25 2.28
N MET A 62 12.95 -0.43 2.81
CA MET A 62 13.44 -1.69 2.24
C MET A 62 12.42 -2.83 2.37
N GLY A 63 11.74 -2.94 3.51
CA GLY A 63 10.71 -3.96 3.73
C GLY A 63 9.56 -3.89 2.73
N ARG A 64 9.19 -2.67 2.28
CA ARG A 64 8.16 -2.47 1.24
C ARG A 64 8.56 -3.13 -0.09
N SER A 65 9.82 -2.95 -0.49
CA SER A 65 10.38 -3.55 -1.69
C SER A 65 10.48 -5.09 -1.56
N ASP A 66 10.80 -5.59 -0.38
CA ASP A 66 10.90 -7.02 -0.13
C ASP A 66 9.55 -7.73 -0.20
N VAL A 67 8.46 -7.08 0.25
CA VAL A 67 7.11 -7.61 0.04
C VAL A 67 6.80 -7.73 -1.44
N ALA A 68 7.07 -6.71 -2.24
CA ALA A 68 6.83 -6.75 -3.68
C ALA A 68 7.61 -7.87 -4.38
N ARG A 69 8.90 -8.03 -4.05
CA ARG A 69 9.74 -9.13 -4.56
C ARG A 69 9.19 -10.50 -4.14
N LYS A 70 8.86 -10.70 -2.87
CA LYS A 70 8.31 -11.97 -2.35
C LYS A 70 6.97 -12.35 -3.00
N GLN A 71 6.19 -11.36 -3.42
CA GLN A 71 4.92 -11.57 -4.12
C GLN A 71 5.07 -11.71 -5.64
N ASN A 72 6.29 -11.67 -6.18
CA ASN A 72 6.58 -11.63 -7.61
C ASN A 72 5.79 -10.52 -8.33
N ALA A 73 5.74 -9.34 -7.71
CA ALA A 73 5.05 -8.20 -8.28
C ALA A 73 5.70 -7.73 -9.58
N ASN A 74 4.89 -7.46 -10.60
CA ASN A 74 5.35 -6.84 -11.85
C ASN A 74 5.59 -5.33 -11.66
N PHE A 75 4.80 -4.70 -10.79
CA PHE A 75 4.92 -3.28 -10.45
C PHE A 75 4.77 -3.06 -8.94
N LEU A 76 5.44 -2.03 -8.44
CA LEU A 76 5.20 -1.46 -7.11
C LEU A 76 4.63 -0.04 -7.31
N VAL A 77 3.48 0.23 -6.70
CA VAL A 77 2.83 1.55 -6.67
C VAL A 77 2.78 2.02 -5.23
N SER A 78 3.51 3.09 -4.91
CA SER A 78 3.48 3.71 -3.57
C SER A 78 2.51 4.88 -3.52
N ILE A 79 1.74 4.95 -2.44
CA ILE A 79 0.67 5.93 -2.22
C ILE A 79 1.03 6.76 -0.99
N HIS A 80 1.10 8.08 -1.19
CA HIS A 80 1.41 9.13 -0.21
C HIS A 80 0.42 10.30 -0.36
N ALA A 81 0.29 11.15 0.67
CA ALA A 81 -0.68 12.26 0.71
C ALA A 81 -0.24 13.44 1.59
#